data_AF-A0A1D1ZF20-F1
#
_entry.id   AF-A0A1D1ZF20-F1
#
_cell.length_a   1.000
_cell.length_b   1.000
_cell.length_c   1.000
_cell.angle_alpha   90.00
_cell.angle_beta   90.00
_cell.angle_gamma   90.00
#
_symmetry.space_group_name_H-M   'P 1'
#
loop_
_entity.id
_entity.type
_entity.pdbx_description
1 polymer ?
#
loop_
_entity_poly.entity_id
_entity_poly.type
_entity_poly.pdbx_seq_one_letter_code
_entity_poly.pdbx_strand_id
1 'polypeptide(L)'
;MRRRKGKGGEGELEVKVPSFFRCPISLDVMRSPVSLCTGVTYDRSSIQAWLDTGHNPCPATMQLLPSTDFVPNLTLLRLIHHWSSPSPPRHLPPTATATTSSHDLVRRLPSSADPLPLLRDLADDESRIHDLAGDPACVPALHGVLVRKGLELEA
;
A
#
# COMPACT_ATOMS: atom_id res chain seq x y z
N MET A 1 11.77 -47.98 -13.91
CA MET A 1 12.64 -47.53 -12.78
C MET A 1 13.67 -46.57 -13.38
N ARG A 2 13.90 -45.30 -12.98
CA ARG A 2 13.62 -44.55 -11.76
C ARG A 2 13.49 -43.04 -12.07
N ARG A 3 12.50 -42.44 -11.40
CA ARG A 3 12.44 -41.13 -10.71
C ARG A 3 12.76 -39.81 -11.43
N ARG A 4 11.69 -39.01 -11.47
CA ARG A 4 11.53 -37.55 -11.57
C ARG A 4 12.59 -36.74 -10.81
N LYS A 5 12.91 -35.56 -11.33
CA LYS A 5 13.17 -34.38 -10.50
C LYS A 5 12.52 -33.16 -11.14
N GLY A 6 11.37 -32.76 -10.58
CA GLY A 6 10.77 -31.46 -10.84
C GLY A 6 11.70 -30.37 -10.30
N LYS A 7 11.74 -29.25 -11.03
CA LYS A 7 12.31 -28.00 -10.53
C LYS A 7 11.17 -27.01 -10.51
N GLY A 8 10.65 -26.75 -9.32
CA GLY A 8 9.71 -25.67 -9.07
C GLY A 8 10.38 -24.35 -9.46
N GLY A 9 9.75 -23.62 -10.37
CA GLY A 9 10.01 -22.20 -10.54
C GLY A 9 9.25 -21.48 -9.45
N GLU A 10 10.00 -20.89 -8.52
CA GLU A 10 9.50 -19.95 -7.54
C GLU A 10 8.76 -18.84 -8.29
N GLY A 11 7.49 -18.63 -7.96
CA GLY A 11 6.69 -17.56 -8.53
C GLY A 11 7.23 -16.22 -8.05
N GLU A 12 8.16 -15.66 -8.82
CA GLU A 12 8.56 -14.27 -8.72
C GLU A 12 7.29 -13.43 -8.89
N LEU A 13 6.87 -12.77 -7.82
CA LEU A 13 5.74 -11.86 -7.85
C LEU A 13 6.17 -10.64 -8.70
N GLU A 14 5.98 -10.74 -10.01
CA GLU A 14 6.32 -9.66 -10.94
C GLU A 14 5.45 -8.44 -10.62
N VAL A 15 6.05 -7.42 -9.99
CA VAL A 15 5.38 -6.14 -9.74
C VAL A 15 5.29 -5.40 -11.08
N LYS A 16 4.17 -5.59 -11.77
CA LYS A 16 3.91 -4.94 -13.06
C LYS A 16 3.86 -3.43 -12.88
N VAL A 17 4.83 -2.73 -13.46
CA VAL A 17 4.88 -1.27 -13.49
C VAL A 17 3.67 -0.71 -14.25
N PRO A 18 2.84 0.14 -13.64
CA PRO A 18 1.75 0.79 -14.34
C PRO A 18 2.24 1.67 -15.50
N SER A 19 1.56 1.59 -16.64
CA SER A 19 1.96 2.28 -17.87
C SER A 19 2.02 3.80 -17.73
N PHE A 20 1.14 4.39 -16.91
CA PHE A 20 1.08 5.83 -16.64
C PHE A 20 2.28 6.36 -15.84
N PHE A 21 3.13 5.49 -15.28
CA PHE A 21 4.40 5.89 -14.65
C PHE A 21 5.58 5.90 -15.61
N ARG A 22 5.40 5.37 -16.83
CA ARG A 22 6.47 5.24 -17.82
C ARG A 22 6.52 6.48 -18.71
N CYS A 23 7.74 6.93 -19.00
CA CYS A 23 7.97 8.00 -19.95
C CYS A 23 7.62 7.50 -21.37
N PRO A 24 6.85 8.25 -22.18
CA PRO A 24 6.55 7.84 -23.56
C PRO A 24 7.77 7.72 -24.48
N ILE A 25 8.90 8.34 -24.14
CA ILE A 25 10.14 8.32 -24.92
C ILE A 25 11.03 7.15 -24.49
N SER A 26 11.43 7.11 -23.21
CA SER A 26 12.36 6.09 -22.72
C SER A 26 11.69 4.78 -22.32
N LEU A 27 10.36 4.76 -22.15
CA LEU A 27 9.56 3.63 -21.64
C LEU A 27 9.91 3.20 -20.20
N ASP A 28 10.81 3.92 -19.55
CA ASP A 28 11.22 3.73 -18.15
C ASP A 28 10.35 4.54 -17.19
N VAL A 29 10.34 4.14 -15.91
CA VAL A 29 9.66 4.90 -14.84
C VAL A 29 10.25 6.31 -14.75
N MET A 30 9.37 7.31 -14.77
CA MET A 30 9.76 8.72 -14.67
C MET A 30 10.35 9.03 -13.29
N ARG A 31 11.53 9.65 -13.25
CA ARG A 31 12.18 10.13 -12.02
C ARG A 31 11.86 11.59 -11.76
N SER A 32 11.71 12.37 -12.83
CA SER A 32 11.34 13.79 -12.78
C SER A 32 10.23 14.05 -13.80
N PRO A 33 8.96 13.69 -13.51
CA PRO A 33 7.85 13.86 -14.43
C PRO A 33 7.57 15.35 -14.68
N VAL A 34 7.63 15.76 -15.95
CA VAL A 34 7.30 17.11 -16.43
C VAL A 34 6.30 17.03 -17.58
N SER A 35 5.36 17.97 -17.60
CA SER A 35 4.33 18.07 -18.62
C SER A 35 4.66 19.19 -19.61
N LEU A 36 4.41 18.92 -20.88
CA LEU A 36 4.39 19.94 -21.94
C LEU A 36 3.03 20.63 -21.97
N CYS A 37 2.93 21.73 -22.74
CA CYS A 37 1.67 22.43 -23.01
C CYS A 37 0.60 21.55 -23.67
N THR A 38 0.99 20.41 -24.27
CA THR A 38 0.07 19.39 -24.80
C THR A 38 -0.60 18.55 -23.71
N GLY A 39 -0.19 18.69 -22.46
CA GLY A 39 -0.68 17.90 -21.32
C GLY A 39 0.00 16.53 -21.18
N VAL A 40 0.85 16.12 -22.12
CA VAL A 40 1.60 14.86 -22.03
C VAL A 40 2.78 15.02 -21.07
N THR A 41 3.01 13.99 -20.24
CA THR A 41 4.07 13.97 -19.23
C THR A 41 5.21 13.04 -19.64
N TYR A 42 6.44 13.49 -19.43
CA TYR A 42 7.67 12.79 -19.76
C TYR A 42 8.64 12.81 -18.58
N ASP A 43 9.68 11.98 -18.61
CA ASP A 43 10.84 12.23 -17.76
C ASP A 43 11.60 13.45 -18.29
N ARG A 44 12.02 14.35 -17.39
CA ARG A 44 12.72 15.59 -17.73
C ARG A 44 13.94 15.36 -18.62
N SER A 45 14.75 14.35 -18.32
CA SER A 45 15.98 14.10 -19.10
C SER A 45 15.65 13.65 -20.53
N SER A 46 14.66 12.78 -20.68
CA SER A 46 14.21 12.26 -21.98
C SER A 46 13.63 13.36 -22.88
N ILE A 47 12.75 14.22 -22.35
CA ILE A 47 12.14 15.28 -23.17
C ILE A 47 13.13 16.42 -23.45
N GLN A 48 14.04 16.72 -22.52
CA GLN A 48 15.11 17.70 -22.76
C GLN A 48 16.00 17.24 -23.91
N ALA A 49 16.48 15.99 -23.88
CA ALA A 49 17.31 15.45 -24.95
C ALA A 49 16.60 15.48 -26.31
N TRP A 50 15.28 15.21 -26.35
CA TRP A 50 14.48 15.34 -27.56
C TRP A 50 14.49 16.77 -28.12
N LEU A 51 14.24 17.77 -27.27
CA LEU A 51 14.24 19.18 -27.71
C LEU A 51 15.64 19.66 -28.10
N ASP A 52 16.68 19.21 -27.40
CA ASP A 52 18.08 19.58 -27.68
C ASP A 52 18.56 19.06 -29.04
N THR A 53 17.96 17.97 -29.56
CA THR A 53 18.23 17.50 -30.94
C THR A 53 17.59 18.36 -32.03
N GLY A 54 16.87 19.43 -31.66
CA GLY A 54 16.20 20.34 -32.59
C GLY A 54 14.80 19.90 -33.00
N HIS A 55 14.25 18.85 -32.38
CA HIS A 55 12.87 18.46 -32.61
C HIS A 55 11.91 19.43 -31.92
N ASN A 56 10.99 20.02 -32.69
CA ASN A 56 9.90 20.85 -32.19
C ASN A 56 8.56 20.11 -31.95
N PRO A 57 8.20 19.00 -32.64
CA PRO A 57 6.93 18.36 -32.37
C PRO A 57 6.96 17.58 -31.04
N CYS A 58 5.80 17.56 -30.38
CA CYS A 58 5.52 16.71 -29.23
C CYS A 58 5.71 15.23 -29.61
N PRO A 59 6.55 14.46 -28.91
CA PRO A 59 6.84 13.07 -29.27
C PRO A 59 5.61 12.15 -29.31
N ALA A 60 4.60 12.43 -28.47
CA ALA A 60 3.43 11.56 -28.34
C ALA A 60 2.27 11.99 -29.25
N THR A 61 2.07 13.29 -29.46
CA THR A 61 0.94 13.81 -30.25
C THR A 61 1.33 14.22 -31.65
N MET A 62 2.62 14.30 -31.96
CA MET A 62 3.18 14.80 -33.23
C MET A 62 2.75 16.23 -33.59
N GLN A 63 2.21 16.98 -32.63
CA GLN A 63 1.81 18.37 -32.79
C GLN A 63 2.99 19.30 -32.47
N LEU A 64 3.13 20.40 -33.23
CA LEU A 64 4.13 21.42 -32.94
C LEU A 64 3.93 22.00 -31.54
N LEU A 65 5.03 22.22 -30.82
CA LEU A 65 5.00 22.78 -29.48
C LEU A 65 5.01 24.32 -29.57
N PRO A 66 3.94 25.01 -29.14
CA PRO A 66 3.94 26.47 -29.05
C PRO A 66 4.99 27.03 -28.08
N SER A 67 5.40 26.22 -27.10
CA SER A 67 6.39 26.55 -26.08
C SER A 67 7.16 25.29 -25.69
N THR A 68 8.45 25.44 -25.39
CA THR A 68 9.31 24.36 -24.86
C THR A 68 9.39 24.33 -23.34
N ASP A 69 8.52 25.10 -22.66
CA ASP A 69 8.50 25.19 -21.21
C ASP A 69 7.98 23.89 -20.57
N PHE A 70 8.56 23.55 -19.43
CA PHE A 70 8.17 22.37 -18.65
C PHE A 70 7.37 22.78 -17.42
N VAL A 71 6.23 22.12 -17.22
CA VAL A 71 5.46 22.21 -15.98
C VAL A 71 5.74 20.96 -15.13
N PRO A 72 6.32 21.05 -13.93
CA PRO A 72 6.52 19.89 -13.07
C PRO A 72 5.20 19.20 -12.70
N ASN A 73 5.11 17.88 -12.88
CA ASN A 73 3.95 17.09 -12.46
C ASN A 73 4.19 16.45 -11.09
N LEU A 74 4.07 17.28 -10.04
CA LEU A 74 4.36 16.85 -8.66
C LEU A 74 3.37 15.78 -8.16
N THR A 75 2.14 15.76 -8.67
CA THR A 75 1.14 14.74 -8.34
C THR A 75 1.60 13.37 -8.83
N LEU A 76 2.02 13.27 -10.09
CA LEU A 76 2.51 12.01 -10.65
C LEU A 76 3.79 11.55 -9.96
N LEU A 77 4.70 12.47 -9.64
CA LEU A 77 5.91 12.16 -8.86
C LEU A 77 5.57 11.53 -7.52
N ARG A 78 4.61 12.08 -6.77
CA ARG A 78 4.15 11.52 -5.50
C ARG A 78 3.53 10.14 -5.67
N LEU A 79 2.73 9.93 -6.72
CA LEU A 79 2.14 8.61 -7.01
C LEU A 79 3.20 7.57 -7.35
N ILE A 80 4.19 7.92 -8.16
CA ILE A 80 5.33 7.05 -8.49
C ILE A 80 6.12 6.71 -7.23
N HIS A 81 6.39 7.68 -6.35
CA HIS A 81 7.06 7.43 -5.08
C HIS A 81 6.24 6.51 -4.16
N HIS A 82 4.94 6.71 -4.06
CA HIS A 82 4.08 5.84 -3.26
C HIS A 82 4.05 4.40 -3.82
N TRP A 83 4.02 4.25 -5.14
CA TRP A 83 4.04 2.94 -5.80
C TRP A 83 5.38 2.22 -5.65
N SER A 84 6.49 2.94 -5.80
CA SER A 84 7.85 2.39 -5.72
C SER A 84 8.35 2.22 -4.29
N SER A 85 7.72 2.88 -3.32
CA SER A 85 8.01 2.63 -1.92
C SER A 85 7.70 1.17 -1.64
N PRO A 86 8.62 0.41 -1.03
CA PRO A 86 8.22 -0.84 -0.41
C PRO A 86 7.08 -0.48 0.53
N SER A 87 5.90 -1.07 0.32
CA SER A 87 4.92 -1.08 1.39
C SER A 87 5.69 -1.59 2.61
N PRO A 88 5.69 -0.91 3.77
CA PRO A 88 6.15 -1.56 4.98
C PRO A 88 5.44 -2.91 5.00
N PRO A 89 6.17 -4.03 5.19
CA PRO A 89 5.62 -5.38 5.05
C PRO A 89 4.28 -5.35 5.75
N ARG A 90 3.20 -5.38 4.94
CA ARG A 90 1.83 -5.08 5.36
C ARG A 90 1.63 -5.83 6.65
N HIS A 91 1.72 -5.12 7.80
CA HIS A 91 2.13 -5.70 9.09
C HIS A 91 1.89 -7.20 9.07
N LEU A 92 2.88 -7.99 8.67
CA LEU A 92 2.79 -9.41 8.94
C LEU A 92 2.82 -9.36 10.46
N PRO A 93 1.72 -9.72 11.16
CA PRO A 93 1.75 -9.71 12.60
C PRO A 93 3.01 -10.49 12.98
N PRO A 94 3.86 -9.96 13.88
CA PRO A 94 4.92 -10.78 14.43
C PRO A 94 4.20 -12.05 14.91
N THR A 95 4.71 -13.21 14.49
CA THR A 95 4.11 -14.55 14.59
C THR A 95 3.01 -14.90 13.57
N ALA A 96 3.44 -15.42 12.42
CA ALA A 96 2.89 -16.69 11.95
C ALA A 96 3.19 -17.78 13.00
N THR A 97 2.38 -17.84 14.06
CA THR A 97 2.00 -19.03 14.85
C THR A 97 1.04 -18.55 15.94
N ALA A 98 -0.24 -18.47 15.61
CA ALA A 98 -1.35 -18.97 16.41
C ALA A 98 -2.62 -18.34 15.86
N THR A 99 -3.53 -19.18 15.38
CA THR A 99 -4.96 -18.90 15.45
C THR A 99 -5.26 -18.60 16.92
N THR A 100 -5.04 -17.36 17.35
CA THR A 100 -5.28 -16.97 18.73
C THR A 100 -6.79 -16.79 18.83
N SER A 101 -7.42 -17.85 19.33
CA SER A 101 -8.87 -17.90 19.54
C SER A 101 -9.34 -16.59 20.17
N SER A 102 -10.47 -16.05 19.67
CA SER A 102 -11.04 -14.80 20.17
C SER A 102 -11.15 -14.78 21.70
N HIS A 103 -11.46 -15.93 22.31
CA HIS A 103 -11.52 -16.13 23.75
C HIS A 103 -10.16 -16.00 24.47
N ASP A 104 -9.03 -16.35 23.82
CA ASP A 104 -7.69 -16.13 24.38
C ASP A 104 -7.35 -14.63 24.43
N LEU A 105 -7.73 -13.87 23.39
CA LEU A 105 -7.55 -12.41 23.39
C LEU A 105 -8.44 -11.74 24.44
N VAL A 106 -9.69 -12.18 24.59
CA VAL A 106 -10.61 -11.71 25.64
C VAL A 106 -9.99 -11.88 27.02
N ARG A 107 -9.37 -13.03 27.31
CA ARG A 107 -8.71 -13.30 28.60
C ARG A 107 -7.51 -12.40 28.87
N ARG A 108 -6.90 -11.86 27.82
CA ARG A 108 -5.72 -10.98 27.92
C ARG A 108 -6.08 -9.51 28.08
N LEU A 109 -7.29 -9.09 27.71
CA LEU A 109 -7.78 -7.71 27.87
C LEU A 109 -7.66 -7.17 29.31
N PRO A 110 -8.06 -7.90 30.37
CA PRO A 110 -8.00 -7.42 31.76
C PRO A 110 -6.57 -7.18 32.25
N SER A 111 -5.60 -7.96 31.75
CA SER A 111 -4.21 -7.90 32.19
C SER A 111 -3.31 -7.08 31.26
N SER A 112 -3.80 -6.61 30.11
CA SER A 112 -3.01 -5.82 29.17
C SER A 112 -2.80 -4.39 29.69
N ALA A 113 -1.56 -3.91 29.60
CA ALA A 113 -1.18 -2.52 29.83
C ALA A 113 -1.68 -1.60 28.70
N ASP A 114 -1.79 -2.12 27.48
CA ASP A 114 -2.39 -1.45 26.33
C ASP A 114 -3.39 -2.39 25.63
N PRO A 115 -4.70 -2.25 25.90
CA PRO A 115 -5.72 -3.12 25.33
C PRO A 115 -6.15 -2.71 23.91
N LEU A 116 -5.76 -1.53 23.41
CA LEU A 116 -6.23 -1.01 22.11
C LEU A 116 -5.82 -1.89 20.91
N PRO A 117 -4.60 -2.44 20.84
CA PRO A 117 -4.23 -3.35 19.76
C PRO A 117 -5.03 -4.66 19.77
N LEU A 118 -5.38 -5.16 20.95
CA LEU A 118 -6.17 -6.39 21.11
C LEU A 118 -7.63 -6.16 20.71
N LEU A 119 -8.20 -5.02 21.09
CA LEU A 119 -9.53 -4.59 20.68
C LEU A 119 -9.61 -4.38 19.16
N ARG A 120 -8.56 -3.80 18.55
CA ARG A 120 -8.49 -3.64 17.10
C ARG A 120 -8.45 -5.00 16.40
N ASP A 121 -7.57 -5.90 16.84
CA ASP A 121 -7.48 -7.26 16.28
C ASP A 121 -8.80 -8.04 16.38
N LEU A 122 -9.53 -7.87 17.49
CA LEU A 122 -10.87 -8.46 17.68
C LEU A 122 -11.94 -7.82 16.79
N ALA A 123 -11.81 -6.53 16.45
CA ALA A 123 -12.76 -5.78 15.63
C ALA A 123 -12.51 -5.89 14.12
N ASP A 124 -11.32 -6.32 13.70
CA ASP A 124 -10.93 -6.44 12.29
C ASP A 124 -11.61 -7.63 11.55
N ASP A 125 -12.32 -8.52 12.27
CA ASP A 125 -12.97 -9.72 11.69
C ASP A 125 -14.40 -9.92 12.26
N GLU A 126 -15.41 -9.77 11.40
CA GLU A 126 -16.83 -9.89 11.80
C GLU A 126 -17.22 -11.30 12.28
N SER A 127 -16.54 -12.36 11.82
CA SER A 127 -16.78 -13.73 12.30
C SER A 127 -16.39 -13.84 13.78
N ARG A 128 -15.32 -13.14 14.18
CA ARG A 128 -14.83 -13.15 15.57
C ARG A 128 -15.75 -12.36 16.48
N ILE A 129 -16.37 -11.28 15.99
CA ILE A 129 -17.37 -10.50 16.76
C ILE A 129 -18.57 -11.39 17.12
N HIS A 130 -19.04 -12.22 16.19
CA HIS A 130 -20.13 -13.16 16.44
C HIS A 130 -19.73 -14.26 17.46
N ASP A 131 -18.51 -14.78 17.40
CA ASP A 131 -17.99 -15.75 18.36
C ASP A 131 -17.90 -15.18 19.80
N LEU A 132 -17.60 -13.88 19.92
CA LEU A 132 -17.50 -13.18 21.20
C LEU A 132 -18.86 -12.92 21.86
N ALA A 133 -19.92 -12.76 21.06
CA ALA A 133 -21.27 -12.58 21.59
C ALA A 133 -21.78 -13.83 22.34
N GLY A 134 -21.22 -15.01 22.05
CA GLY A 134 -21.49 -16.26 22.76
C GLY A 134 -20.55 -16.53 23.95
N ASP A 135 -19.53 -15.70 24.18
CA ASP A 135 -18.52 -15.90 25.22
C ASP A 135 -18.88 -15.13 26.51
N PRO A 136 -19.21 -15.84 27.62
CA PRO A 136 -19.58 -15.19 28.87
C PRO A 136 -18.44 -14.40 29.53
N ALA A 137 -17.18 -14.61 29.13
CA ALA A 137 -16.03 -13.88 29.65
C ALA A 137 -15.78 -12.54 28.92
N CYS A 138 -16.41 -12.33 27.76
CA CYS A 138 -16.21 -11.14 26.92
C CYS A 138 -16.72 -9.85 27.58
N VAL A 139 -17.96 -9.87 28.08
CA VAL A 139 -18.62 -8.71 28.67
C VAL A 139 -17.87 -8.19 29.92
N PRO A 140 -17.50 -9.03 30.91
CA PRO A 140 -16.72 -8.58 32.06
C PRO A 140 -15.33 -8.05 31.68
N ALA A 141 -14.68 -8.62 30.67
CA ALA A 141 -13.35 -8.20 30.23
C ALA A 141 -13.38 -6.82 29.55
N LEU A 142 -14.35 -6.58 28.66
CA LEU A 142 -14.56 -5.29 28.02
C LEU A 142 -14.97 -4.21 29.04
N HIS A 143 -15.89 -4.55 29.95
CA HIS A 143 -16.28 -3.65 31.04
C HIS A 143 -15.06 -3.26 31.90
N GLY A 144 -14.21 -4.21 32.29
CA GLY A 144 -12.98 -3.93 33.05
C GLY A 144 -11.93 -3.09 32.30
N VAL A 145 -11.95 -3.10 30.96
CA VAL A 145 -11.11 -2.19 30.14
C VAL A 145 -11.70 -0.78 30.11
N LEU A 146 -13.01 -0.66 29.90
CA LEU A 146 -13.70 0.64 29.85
C LEU A 146 -13.63 1.39 31.17
N VAL A 147 -13.84 0.69 32.29
CA VAL A 147 -13.70 1.25 33.65
C VAL A 147 -12.27 1.74 33.90
N ARG A 148 -11.23 0.97 33.52
CA ARG A 148 -9.82 1.40 33.65
C ARG A 148 -9.46 2.60 32.77
N LYS A 149 -10.19 2.81 31.67
CA LYS A 149 -10.01 3.96 30.76
C LYS A 149 -10.86 5.17 31.16
N GLY A 150 -11.62 5.09 32.26
CA GLY A 150 -12.44 6.21 32.75
C GLY A 150 -13.66 6.50 31.88
N LEU A 151 -14.10 5.53 31.07
CA LEU A 151 -15.34 5.59 30.31
C LEU A 151 -16.41 4.86 31.12
N GLU A 152 -17.06 5.57 32.05
CA GLU A 152 -18.26 5.01 32.71
C GLU A 152 -19.37 4.92 31.66
N LEU A 153 -19.79 3.69 31.37
CA LEU A 153 -21.03 3.43 30.65
C LEU A 153 -22.15 3.62 31.67
N GLU A 154 -22.65 4.86 31.79
CA GLU A 154 -23.89 5.13 32.53
C GLU A 154 -25.00 4.24 31.96
N ALA A 155 -25.60 3.42 32.82
CA ALA A 155 -26.59 2.39 32.51
C ALA A 155 -27.97 2.97 32.20
#